data_AF-A0A9D4AMI9-F1
#
_entry.id   AF-A0A9D4AMI9-F1
#
_cell.length_a   1.000
_cell.length_b   1.000
_cell.length_c   1.000
_cell.angle_alpha   90.00
_cell.angle_beta   90.00
_cell.angle_gamma   90.00
#
_symmetry.space_group_name_H-M   'P 1'
#
loop_
_entity.id
_entity.type
_entity.pdbx_description
1 polymer ?
#
loop_
_entity_poly.entity_id
_entity_poly.type
_entity_poly.pdbx_seq_one_letter_code
_entity_poly.pdbx_strand_id
1 'polypeptide(L)'
;TSDLQCAFIQQVIEKNSLSDKIVEIYADNTNINFGGARHCGKNNLWQKLQANLGKEIFSIGSGAHIVHNCLQNAVNCLPLDAESFAVKVYKYFRIYM
;
A
#
# COMPACT_ATOMS: atom_id res chain seq x y z
N THR A 1 12.42 5.60 5.06
CA THR A 1 12.18 6.78 4.20
C THR A 1 12.06 6.32 2.76
N SER A 2 11.46 7.13 1.87
CA SER A 2 11.32 6.76 0.45
C SER A 2 12.70 6.56 -0.21
N ASP A 3 13.74 7.26 0.26
CA ASP A 3 15.13 7.08 -0.20
C ASP A 3 15.68 5.69 0.08
N LEU A 4 15.56 5.21 1.33
CA LEU A 4 16.05 3.88 1.71
C LEU A 4 15.31 2.77 0.97
N GLN A 5 13.99 2.90 0.81
CA GLN A 5 13.20 1.95 0.04
C GLN A 5 13.62 1.93 -1.44
N CYS A 6 13.79 3.12 -2.04
CA CYS A 6 14.20 3.25 -3.43
C CYS A 6 15.59 2.65 -3.66
N ALA A 7 16.56 2.93 -2.77
CA ALA A 7 17.90 2.38 -2.85
C ALA A 7 17.91 0.85 -2.77
N PHE A 8 17.14 0.27 -1.84
CA PHE A 8 17.02 -1.18 -1.70
C PHE A 8 16.39 -1.81 -2.94
N ILE A 9 15.27 -1.27 -3.43
CA ILE A 9 14.59 -1.78 -4.62
C ILE A 9 15.49 -1.69 -5.85
N GLN A 10 16.20 -0.57 -6.02
CA GLN A 10 17.16 -0.39 -7.11
C GLN A 10 18.24 -1.48 -7.09
N GLN A 11 18.84 -1.75 -5.92
CA GLN A 11 19.84 -2.83 -5.78
C GLN A 11 19.26 -4.20 -6.16
N VAL A 12 18.01 -4.50 -5.79
CA VAL A 12 17.36 -5.75 -6.15
C VAL A 12 17.10 -5.83 -7.66
N ILE A 13 16.66 -4.74 -8.28
CA ILE A 13 16.42 -4.67 -9.74
C ILE A 13 17.72 -4.90 -10.51
N GLU A 14 18.80 -4.21 -10.13
CA GLU A 14 20.10 -4.32 -10.77
C GLU A 14 20.71 -5.71 -10.60
N LYS A 15 20.66 -6.26 -9.38
CA LYS A 15 21.15 -7.61 -9.07
C LYS A 15 20.49 -8.70 -9.92
N ASN A 16 19.25 -8.48 -10.33
CA ASN A 16 18.47 -9.44 -11.14
C ASN A 16 18.35 -9.02 -12.62
N SER A 17 19.02 -7.95 -13.04
CA SER A 17 18.96 -7.41 -14.41
C SER A 17 17.52 -7.19 -14.90
N LEU A 18 16.69 -6.57 -14.05
CA LEU A 18 15.26 -6.35 -14.31
C LEU A 18 14.93 -4.93 -14.79
N SER A 19 15.91 -4.02 -14.88
CA SER A 19 15.67 -2.59 -15.14
C SER A 19 14.77 -2.36 -16.35
N ASP A 20 14.99 -3.07 -17.45
CA ASP A 20 14.21 -2.92 -18.69
C ASP A 20 12.83 -3.60 -18.63
N LYS A 21 12.62 -4.51 -17.67
CA LYS A 21 11.39 -5.33 -17.55
C LYS A 21 10.33 -4.73 -16.63
N ILE A 22 10.70 -3.80 -15.76
CA ILE A 22 9.73 -3.16 -14.84
C ILE A 22 8.77 -2.26 -15.64
N VAL A 23 7.47 -2.47 -15.50
CA VAL A 23 6.43 -1.67 -16.18
C VAL A 23 5.61 -0.86 -15.18
N GLU A 24 5.50 -1.34 -13.93
CA GLU A 24 4.62 -0.76 -12.93
C GLU A 24 5.09 -1.03 -11.50
N ILE A 25 4.61 -0.21 -10.56
CA ILE A 25 4.69 -0.44 -9.12
C ILE A 25 3.28 -0.64 -8.58
N TYR A 26 3.07 -1.77 -7.89
CA TYR A 26 1.86 -2.07 -7.15
C TYR A 26 2.13 -1.97 -5.65
N ALA A 27 1.47 -1.04 -4.96
CA ALA A 27 1.66 -0.85 -3.52
C ALA A 27 0.42 -0.25 -2.84
N ASP A 28 0.42 -0.18 -1.52
CA ASP A 28 -0.63 0.54 -0.79
C ASP A 28 -0.54 2.07 -0.99
N ASN A 29 -1.56 2.80 -0.55
CA ASN A 29 -1.65 4.26 -0.68
C ASN A 29 -0.83 5.04 0.36
N THR A 30 0.07 4.39 1.10
CA THR A 30 0.95 5.07 2.05
C THR A 30 1.70 6.19 1.32
N ASN A 31 1.77 7.37 1.94
CA ASN A 31 2.37 8.56 1.33
C ASN A 31 3.79 8.32 0.78
N ILE A 32 4.54 7.41 1.37
CA ILE A 32 5.90 7.07 0.94
C ILE A 32 5.95 6.42 -0.45
N ASN A 33 4.90 5.68 -0.85
CA ASN A 33 4.85 4.93 -2.11
C ASN A 33 4.51 5.84 -3.28
N PHE A 34 3.37 6.53 -3.18
CA PHE A 34 2.80 7.32 -4.28
C PHE A 34 2.53 8.79 -3.94
N GLY A 35 2.79 9.24 -2.70
CA GLY A 35 2.41 10.60 -2.28
C GLY A 35 0.93 10.73 -1.91
N GLY A 36 0.31 9.63 -1.47
CA GLY A 36 -1.05 9.58 -0.92
C GLY A 36 -2.10 9.13 -1.93
N ALA A 37 -3.38 9.13 -1.53
CA ALA A 37 -4.49 8.52 -2.25
C ALA A 37 -4.78 9.08 -3.67
N ARG A 38 -4.16 10.20 -4.07
CA ARG A 38 -4.30 10.80 -5.40
C ARG A 38 -3.02 10.82 -6.23
N HIS A 39 -1.96 10.23 -5.70
CA HIS A 39 -0.64 10.18 -6.33
C HIS A 39 -0.05 11.58 -6.63
N CYS A 40 -0.49 12.62 -5.90
CA CYS A 40 -0.09 14.01 -6.12
C CYS A 40 1.09 14.47 -5.26
N GLY A 41 1.44 13.71 -4.22
CA GLY A 41 2.57 14.06 -3.35
C GLY A 41 3.90 13.91 -4.08
N LYS A 42 4.85 14.81 -3.79
CA LYS A 42 6.22 14.74 -4.31
C LYS A 42 7.11 13.90 -3.37
N ASN A 43 8.31 13.55 -3.82
CA ASN A 43 9.33 12.89 -3.00
C ASN A 43 8.93 11.45 -2.53
N ASN A 44 8.20 10.74 -3.38
CA ASN A 44 7.75 9.38 -3.13
C ASN A 44 8.60 8.34 -3.88
N LEU A 45 8.44 7.06 -3.51
CA LEU A 45 9.16 5.94 -4.11
C LEU A 45 8.96 5.85 -5.63
N TRP A 46 7.72 5.95 -6.10
CA TRP A 46 7.40 5.81 -7.51
C TRP A 46 8.12 6.82 -8.39
N GLN A 47 8.07 8.11 -8.01
CA GLN A 47 8.77 9.17 -8.75
C GLN A 47 10.28 8.97 -8.77
N LYS A 48 10.87 8.55 -7.65
CA LYS A 48 12.31 8.30 -7.55
C LYS A 48 12.72 7.09 -8.39
N LEU A 49 11.97 6.00 -8.31
CA LEU A 49 12.27 4.80 -9.07
C LEU A 49 12.12 5.04 -10.57
N GLN A 50 11.08 5.77 -10.99
CA GLN A 50 10.88 6.18 -12.38
C GLN A 50 12.08 6.99 -12.90
N ALA A 51 12.57 7.96 -12.11
CA ALA A 51 13.75 8.74 -12.46
C ALA A 51 15.02 7.87 -12.57
N ASN A 52 15.22 6.92 -11.64
CA ASN A 52 16.38 6.03 -11.63
C ASN A 52 16.37 5.03 -12.80
N LEU A 53 15.20 4.54 -13.19
CA LEU A 53 15.04 3.63 -14.33
C LEU A 53 15.12 4.36 -15.68
N GLY A 54 15.00 5.70 -15.69
CA GLY A 54 15.06 6.51 -16.91
C GLY A 54 13.90 6.24 -17.87
N LYS A 55 12.80 5.66 -17.41
CA LYS A 55 11.61 5.34 -18.21
C LYS A 55 10.34 5.56 -17.39
N GLU A 56 9.24 5.82 -18.08
CA GLU A 56 7.92 5.92 -17.46
C GLU A 56 7.45 4.54 -16.96
N ILE A 57 6.89 4.49 -15.75
CA ILE A 57 6.30 3.29 -15.16
C ILE A 57 4.96 3.64 -14.51
N PHE A 58 3.99 2.74 -14.54
CA PHE A 58 2.68 2.98 -13.95
C PHE A 58 2.70 2.86 -12.43
N SER A 59 1.82 3.61 -11.75
CA SER A 59 1.56 3.47 -10.32
C SER A 59 0.16 2.91 -10.10
N ILE A 60 0.06 1.75 -9.45
CA ILE A 60 -1.21 1.07 -9.19
C ILE A 60 -1.39 0.89 -7.68
N GLY A 61 -2.53 1.36 -7.19
CA GLY A 61 -2.91 1.21 -5.78
C GLY A 61 -3.38 -0.21 -5.46
N SER A 62 -3.10 -0.66 -4.24
CA SER A 62 -3.47 -1.99 -3.78
C SER A 62 -4.97 -2.16 -3.61
N GLY A 63 -5.57 -3.06 -4.41
CA GLY A 63 -6.99 -3.41 -4.30
C GLY A 63 -7.34 -4.01 -2.93
N ALA A 64 -6.46 -4.85 -2.37
CA ALA A 64 -6.64 -5.41 -1.03
C ALA A 64 -6.67 -4.31 0.04
N HIS A 65 -5.82 -3.30 -0.09
CA HIS A 65 -5.80 -2.18 0.84
C HIS A 65 -7.02 -1.27 0.69
N ILE A 66 -7.51 -1.07 -0.54
CA ILE A 66 -8.76 -0.34 -0.79
C ILE A 66 -9.94 -1.03 -0.09
N VAL A 67 -10.06 -2.35 -0.24
CA VAL A 67 -11.13 -3.14 0.43
C VAL A 67 -11.00 -3.06 1.95
N HIS A 68 -9.78 -3.22 2.48
CA HIS A 68 -9.53 -3.08 3.91
C HIS A 68 -9.93 -1.71 4.45
N ASN A 69 -9.52 -0.62 3.78
CA ASN A 69 -9.88 0.74 4.17
C ASN A 69 -11.38 0.98 4.07
N CYS A 70 -12.04 0.47 3.03
CA CYS A 70 -13.49 0.57 2.88
C CYS A 70 -14.21 -0.09 4.06
N LEU A 71 -13.83 -1.33 4.40
CA LEU A 71 -14.40 -2.06 5.52
C LEU A 71 -14.12 -1.35 6.85
N GLN A 72 -12.88 -0.92 7.09
CA GLN A 72 -12.52 -0.21 8.32
C GLN A 72 -13.31 1.09 8.47
N ASN A 73 -13.49 1.87 7.41
CA ASN A 73 -14.33 3.06 7.45
C ASN A 73 -15.81 2.73 7.72
N ALA A 74 -16.35 1.68 7.12
CA ALA A 74 -17.71 1.24 7.40
C ALA A 74 -17.88 0.82 8.87
N VAL A 75 -16.92 0.08 9.42
CA VAL A 75 -16.91 -0.31 10.84
C VAL A 75 -16.79 0.90 11.76
N ASN A 76 -15.95 1.89 11.41
CA ASN A 76 -15.82 3.13 12.19
C ASN A 76 -17.10 3.97 12.23
N CYS A 77 -18.03 3.76 11.28
CA CYS A 77 -19.34 4.41 11.29
C CYS A 77 -20.36 3.69 12.19
N LEU A 78 -20.05 2.50 12.71
CA LEU A 78 -20.93 1.80 13.62
C LEU A 78 -20.92 2.49 14.99
N PRO A 79 -22.06 2.51 15.70
CA PRO A 79 -22.07 2.87 17.11
C PRO A 79 -21.11 1.96 17.89
N LEU A 80 -20.38 2.53 18.85
CA LEU A 80 -19.40 1.82 19.68
C LEU A 80 -19.99 0.52 20.29
N ASP A 81 -21.27 0.55 20.68
CA ASP A 81 -21.97 -0.59 21.25
C ASP A 81 -22.15 -1.74 20.26
N ALA A 82 -22.45 -1.43 18.99
CA ALA A 82 -22.62 -2.42 17.93
C ALA A 82 -21.26 -3.05 17.55
N GLU A 83 -20.20 -2.24 17.46
CA GLU A 83 -18.84 -2.73 17.22
C GLU A 83 -18.38 -3.64 18.37
N SER A 84 -18.54 -3.19 19.62
CA SER A 84 -18.20 -3.95 20.83
C SER A 84 -18.96 -5.28 20.91
N PHE A 85 -20.26 -5.28 20.58
CA PHE A 85 -21.06 -6.50 20.49
C PHE A 85 -20.50 -7.46 19.42
N ALA A 86 -20.28 -6.98 18.20
CA ALA A 86 -19.75 -7.80 17.10
C ALA A 86 -18.39 -8.44 17.45
N VAL A 87 -17.48 -7.67 18.07
CA VAL A 87 -16.17 -8.18 18.52
C VAL A 87 -16.31 -9.25 19.60
N LYS A 88 -17.24 -9.08 20.55
CA LYS A 88 -17.49 -10.09 21.61
C LYS A 88 -18.06 -11.39 21.05
N VAL A 89 -19.02 -11.30 20.12
CA VAL A 89 -19.59 -12.47 19.43
C VAL A 89 -18.52 -13.20 18.62
N TYR A 90 -17.73 -12.48 17.82
CA TYR A 90 -16.63 -13.07 17.06
C TYR A 90 -15.61 -13.77 17.98
N LYS A 91 -15.20 -13.12 19.07
CA LYS A 91 -14.26 -13.71 20.04
C LYS A 91 -14.82 -14.98 20.69
N TYR A 92 -16.10 -15.02 21.02
CA TYR A 92 -16.75 -16.21 21.59
C TYR A 92 -16.65 -17.39 20.62
N PHE A 93 -17.10 -17.21 19.37
CA PHE A 93 -17.03 -18.29 18.38
C PHE A 93 -15.58 -18.68 18.04
N ARG A 94 -14.65 -17.73 17.92
CA ARG A 94 -13.23 -18.04 17.65
C ARG A 94 -12.55 -18.87 18.76
N ILE A 95 -13.00 -18.75 20.01
CA ILE A 95 -12.40 -19.46 21.14
C ILE A 95 -13.05 -20.83 21.35
N TYR A 96 -14.37 -20.93 21.14
CA TYR A 96 -15.15 -22.09 21.52
C TYR A 96 -15.66 -22.95 20.36
N MET A 97 -15.46 -22.53 19.09
CA MET A 97 -15.61 -23.35 17.88
C MET A 97 -14.24 -23.54 17.22
#